data_AF-A0A971NVZ4-F1
#
_entry.id   AF-A0A971NVZ4-F1
#
_cell.length_a   1.000
_cell.length_b   1.000
_cell.length_c   1.000
_cell.angle_alpha   90.00
_cell.angle_beta   90.00
_cell.angle_gamma   90.00
#
_symmetry.space_group_name_H-M   'P 1'
#
loop_
_entity.id
_entity.type
_entity.pdbx_description
1 polymer ?
#
loop_
_entity_poly.entity_id
_entity_poly.type
_entity_poly.pdbx_seq_one_letter_code
_entity_poly.pdbx_strand_id
1 'polypeptide(L)'
;MTEMPHIDFEHKLQAAFKAPDASDEFVRKTLTMIRSSSPKVSAASSSRQLKPIWVGLTLLLALIALTTLALGPSKVWAAIKGWFLPGYGTFENHETLRMQASPVTETAEDYSVRVVNVFLSAEKLTIELEINGPADDRLYSALSKAAPQLETKSKTLVRPMTIGLSYENEGALVKATLYYPPLGQVYQDELTLVFPRWADMAPALPLAEMRVNIPLKDVSSEDLVVPASIVLPPVQTHDQITMRISEIYTLGPDTFLKVEFETPSADFQPSPMWAFSNPITDAQGNPYPLSIENCEQCAANELLVKATDLPADTPLTLALPSLELEYYNPVSPWDQKAQWLFELEIDAATAPGKVWAADKRIDIGPYNLHLQKLSYSQNEAGEHVFSVEVEGNPVYRKVMICARVNQELTLSCDDGKSYRLFEPIDPSLPLVSNSVFPQKPDGTVSFILKQFILEYQTHWQFEFELPKE
;
A
#
# COMPACT_ATOMS: atom_id res chain seq x y z
N MET A 1 -40.01 21.34 -3.09
CA MET A 1 -39.32 22.28 -3.99
C MET A 1 -38.88 23.45 -3.14
N THR A 2 -37.65 23.39 -2.65
CA THR A 2 -37.09 24.38 -1.72
C THR A 2 -35.90 24.96 -2.46
N GLU A 3 -36.11 26.10 -3.13
CA GLU A 3 -35.08 26.80 -3.88
C GLU A 3 -34.01 27.34 -2.91
N MET A 4 -32.74 27.04 -3.20
CA MET A 4 -31.58 27.47 -2.42
C MET A 4 -31.25 28.96 -2.68
N PRO A 5 -30.91 29.75 -1.64
CA PRO A 5 -30.63 31.17 -1.74
C PRO A 5 -29.15 31.44 -2.06
N HIS A 6 -28.61 30.86 -3.14
CA HIS A 6 -27.18 30.96 -3.46
C HIS A 6 -26.80 32.26 -4.22
N ILE A 7 -27.76 32.93 -4.85
CA ILE A 7 -27.52 34.11 -5.70
C ILE A 7 -27.25 35.38 -4.85
N ASP A 8 -27.78 35.46 -3.63
CA ASP A 8 -27.70 36.69 -2.82
C ASP A 8 -26.31 36.90 -2.18
N PHE A 9 -25.53 35.82 -1.98
CA PHE A 9 -24.19 35.92 -1.41
C PHE A 9 -23.18 36.48 -2.42
N GLU A 10 -23.21 36.00 -3.66
CA GLU A 10 -22.28 36.40 -4.72
C GLU A 10 -22.47 37.88 -5.11
N HIS A 11 -23.73 38.34 -5.13
CA HIS A 11 -24.05 39.75 -5.35
C HIS A 11 -23.58 40.66 -4.21
N LYS A 12 -23.66 40.20 -2.96
CA LYS A 12 -23.14 40.95 -1.78
C LYS A 12 -21.62 41.00 -1.78
N LEU A 13 -20.95 39.93 -2.22
CA LEU A 13 -19.50 39.89 -2.39
C LEU A 13 -19.03 40.84 -3.49
N GLN A 14 -19.65 40.82 -4.67
CA GLN A 14 -19.29 41.76 -5.74
C GLN A 14 -19.54 43.22 -5.35
N ALA A 15 -20.59 43.51 -4.57
CA ALA A 15 -20.85 44.85 -4.07
C ALA A 15 -19.80 45.29 -3.03
N ALA A 16 -19.37 44.40 -2.13
CA ALA A 16 -18.38 44.69 -1.10
C ALA A 16 -16.95 44.84 -1.65
N PHE A 17 -16.63 44.15 -2.75
CA PHE A 17 -15.29 44.14 -3.37
C PHE A 17 -15.17 45.02 -4.62
N LYS A 18 -16.14 45.90 -4.89
CA LYS A 18 -15.94 46.97 -5.89
C LYS A 18 -14.83 47.90 -5.41
N ALA A 19 -13.61 47.60 -5.86
CA ALA A 19 -12.47 48.46 -5.66
C ALA A 19 -12.81 49.86 -6.22
N PRO A 20 -12.53 50.94 -5.48
CA PRO A 20 -12.72 52.29 -5.99
C PRO A 20 -11.89 52.47 -7.26
N ASP A 21 -12.45 53.18 -8.25
CA ASP A 21 -11.73 53.51 -9.47
C ASP A 21 -10.38 54.14 -9.11
N ALA A 22 -9.33 53.66 -9.79
CA ALA A 22 -7.97 54.12 -9.53
C ALA A 22 -7.91 55.64 -9.74
N SER A 23 -7.46 56.37 -8.72
CA SER A 23 -7.33 57.84 -8.82
C SER A 23 -6.45 58.23 -10.00
N ASP A 24 -6.81 59.33 -10.69
CA ASP A 24 -6.05 59.86 -11.83
C ASP A 24 -4.58 60.12 -11.48
N GLU A 25 -4.31 60.44 -10.21
CA GLU A 25 -2.96 60.62 -9.68
C GLU A 25 -2.17 59.30 -9.65
N PHE A 26 -2.80 58.21 -9.18
CA PHE A 26 -2.19 56.89 -9.19
C PHE A 26 -1.93 56.39 -10.62
N VAL A 27 -2.88 56.57 -11.53
CA VAL A 27 -2.71 56.17 -12.95
C VAL A 27 -1.58 56.97 -13.59
N ARG A 28 -1.52 58.29 -13.36
CA ARG A 28 -0.42 59.13 -13.85
C ARG A 28 0.93 58.72 -13.26
N LYS A 29 1.02 58.50 -11.95
CA LYS A 29 2.25 58.09 -11.28
C LYS A 29 2.75 56.73 -11.77
N THR A 30 1.83 55.78 -11.96
CA THR A 30 2.12 54.45 -12.50
C THR A 30 2.59 54.52 -13.95
N LEU A 31 1.91 55.29 -14.81
CA LEU A 31 2.36 55.52 -16.20
C LEU A 31 3.72 56.22 -16.26
N THR A 32 4.00 57.14 -15.34
CA THR A 32 5.30 57.81 -15.25
C THR A 32 6.38 56.83 -14.82
N MET A 33 6.09 55.96 -13.84
CA MET A 33 7.00 54.87 -13.44
C MET A 33 7.28 53.94 -14.62
N ILE A 34 6.26 53.40 -15.30
CA ILE A 34 6.43 52.48 -16.45
C ILE A 34 7.25 53.15 -17.58
N ARG A 35 7.01 54.43 -17.87
CA ARG A 35 7.76 55.17 -18.89
C ARG A 35 9.19 55.48 -18.45
N SER A 36 9.43 55.71 -17.16
CA SER A 36 10.77 55.97 -16.62
C SER A 36 11.59 54.69 -16.38
N SER A 37 10.92 53.56 -16.18
CA SER A 37 11.50 52.23 -16.03
C SER A 37 11.69 51.50 -17.36
N SER A 38 11.25 52.09 -18.48
CA SER A 38 11.65 51.61 -19.79
C SER A 38 13.14 51.88 -19.94
N PRO A 39 14.00 50.84 -19.97
CA PRO A 39 15.42 51.03 -20.11
C PRO A 39 15.64 51.82 -21.40
N LYS A 40 16.28 52.99 -21.29
CA LYS A 40 16.79 53.71 -22.46
C LYS A 40 17.74 52.75 -23.17
N VAL A 41 17.24 52.06 -24.19
CA VAL A 41 18.07 51.32 -25.13
C VAL A 41 18.82 52.40 -25.90
N SER A 42 19.93 52.86 -25.33
CA SER A 42 20.91 53.62 -26.09
C SER A 42 21.26 52.75 -27.28
N ALA A 43 21.07 53.27 -28.49
CA ALA A 43 21.60 52.70 -29.71
C ALA A 43 23.14 52.81 -29.70
N ALA A 44 23.77 52.18 -28.71
CA ALA A 44 25.14 51.77 -28.75
C ALA A 44 25.11 50.43 -29.47
N SER A 45 25.78 50.37 -30.61
CA SER A 45 26.22 49.15 -31.26
C SER A 45 27.12 48.38 -30.30
N SER A 46 26.56 47.80 -29.24
CA SER A 46 27.25 46.82 -28.42
C SER A 46 27.25 45.55 -29.25
N SER A 47 28.41 45.22 -29.82
CA SER A 47 28.67 43.89 -30.29
C SER A 47 28.17 42.93 -29.20
N ARG A 48 27.22 42.06 -29.56
CA ARG A 48 26.71 41.01 -28.67
C ARG A 48 27.87 40.04 -28.43
N GLN A 49 28.82 40.44 -27.61
CA GLN A 49 29.75 39.53 -26.99
C GLN A 49 28.90 38.72 -26.02
N LEU A 50 28.37 37.61 -26.53
CA LEU A 50 27.76 36.57 -25.72
C LEU A 50 28.72 36.32 -24.56
N LYS A 51 28.30 36.69 -23.35
CA LYS A 51 29.11 36.44 -22.16
C LYS A 51 29.48 34.95 -22.21
N PRO A 52 30.75 34.57 -22.01
CA PRO A 52 31.23 33.21 -22.22
C PRO A 52 30.42 32.15 -21.44
N ILE A 53 29.75 32.55 -20.35
CA ILE A 53 28.80 31.74 -19.59
C ILE A 53 27.64 31.21 -20.46
N TRP A 54 27.07 32.03 -21.34
CA TRP A 54 25.97 31.61 -22.21
C TRP A 54 26.43 30.63 -23.29
N VAL A 55 27.65 30.81 -23.80
CA VAL A 55 28.25 29.87 -24.76
C VAL A 55 28.42 28.50 -24.09
N GLY A 56 28.92 28.47 -22.84
CA GLY A 56 29.02 27.24 -22.05
C GLY A 56 27.69 26.56 -21.81
N LEU A 57 26.65 27.31 -21.42
CA LEU A 57 25.30 26.77 -21.23
C LEU A 57 24.72 26.20 -22.53
N THR A 58 24.85 26.92 -23.65
CA THR A 58 24.36 26.45 -24.95
C THR A 58 25.13 25.22 -25.45
N LEU A 59 26.44 25.14 -25.17
CA LEU A 59 27.24 23.99 -25.54
C LEU A 59 26.83 22.76 -24.71
N LEU A 60 26.60 22.94 -23.40
CA LEU A 60 26.11 21.87 -22.54
C LEU A 60 24.71 21.39 -22.98
N LEU A 61 23.80 22.32 -23.27
CA LEU A 61 22.46 21.97 -23.77
C LEU A 61 22.52 21.26 -25.13
N ALA A 62 23.39 21.73 -26.03
CA ALA A 62 23.59 21.09 -27.33
C ALA A 62 24.21 19.69 -27.18
N LEU A 63 25.12 19.49 -26.22
CA LEU A 63 25.69 18.18 -25.91
C LEU A 63 24.62 17.23 -25.37
N ILE A 64 23.80 17.68 -24.41
CA ILE A 64 22.66 16.91 -23.88
C ILE A 64 21.66 16.58 -24.99
N ALA A 65 21.36 17.54 -25.88
CA ALA A 65 20.48 17.33 -27.03
C ALA A 65 21.08 16.33 -28.04
N LEU A 66 22.39 16.40 -28.30
CA LEU A 66 23.06 15.45 -29.20
C LEU A 66 23.09 14.04 -28.62
N THR A 67 23.37 13.89 -27.31
CA THR A 67 23.38 12.58 -26.66
C THR A 67 21.97 11.99 -26.57
N THR A 68 20.94 12.80 -26.28
CA THR A 68 19.52 12.35 -26.36
C THR A 68 19.10 11.97 -27.78
N LEU A 69 19.51 12.71 -28.82
CA LEU A 69 19.21 12.33 -30.20
C LEU A 69 19.97 11.07 -30.64
N ALA A 70 21.23 10.91 -30.25
CA ALA A 70 22.08 9.80 -30.66
C ALA A 70 21.72 8.48 -29.96
N LEU A 71 21.40 8.52 -28.67
CA LEU A 71 20.92 7.36 -27.92
C LEU A 71 19.43 7.09 -28.18
N GLY A 72 18.70 8.11 -28.62
CA GLY A 72 17.25 8.11 -28.74
C GLY A 72 16.60 8.57 -27.43
N PRO A 73 15.54 9.40 -27.49
CA PRO A 73 14.87 9.91 -26.29
C PRO A 73 14.34 8.77 -25.40
N SER A 74 13.93 7.65 -25.98
CA SER A 74 13.49 6.45 -25.24
C SER A 74 14.59 5.86 -24.35
N LYS A 75 15.85 5.83 -24.79
CA LYS A 75 16.97 5.27 -23.99
C LYS A 75 17.40 6.21 -22.86
N VAL A 76 17.32 7.52 -23.07
CA VAL A 76 17.60 8.49 -22.01
C VAL A 76 16.50 8.50 -20.96
N TRP A 77 15.23 8.41 -21.39
CA TRP A 77 14.12 8.22 -20.46
C TRP A 77 14.20 6.89 -19.72
N ALA A 78 14.65 5.81 -20.36
CA ALA A 78 14.90 4.54 -19.68
C ALA A 78 16.01 4.62 -18.61
N ALA A 79 17.02 5.48 -18.81
CA ALA A 79 18.05 5.73 -17.81
C ALA A 79 17.60 6.65 -16.66
N ILE A 80 16.49 7.37 -16.84
CA ILE A 80 15.87 8.24 -15.82
C ILE A 80 14.73 7.50 -15.09
N LYS A 81 14.04 6.58 -15.78
CA LYS A 81 13.05 5.70 -15.18
C LYS A 81 13.77 4.73 -14.24
N GLY A 82 13.23 4.58 -13.03
CA GLY A 82 13.78 3.68 -12.03
C GLY A 82 13.97 2.26 -12.58
N TRP A 83 14.98 1.58 -12.08
CA TRP A 83 15.26 0.19 -12.45
C TRP A 83 14.33 -0.73 -11.68
N PHE A 84 13.63 -1.64 -12.35
CA PHE A 84 12.78 -2.60 -11.66
C PHE A 84 13.56 -3.85 -11.30
N LEU A 85 13.58 -4.19 -10.00
CA LEU A 85 14.05 -5.48 -9.53
C LEU A 85 12.82 -6.33 -9.15
N PRO A 86 12.58 -7.46 -9.83
CA PRO A 86 11.45 -8.34 -9.57
C PRO A 86 11.32 -8.70 -8.09
N GLY A 87 10.11 -8.56 -7.54
CA GLY A 87 9.82 -8.80 -6.12
C GLY A 87 10.23 -7.67 -5.16
N TYR A 88 10.93 -6.63 -5.65
CA TYR A 88 11.44 -5.55 -4.80
C TYR A 88 11.02 -4.14 -5.25
N GLY A 89 10.64 -3.96 -6.52
CA GLY A 89 10.09 -2.70 -7.04
C GLY A 89 11.09 -1.87 -7.85
N THR A 90 10.84 -0.56 -7.95
CA THR A 90 11.58 0.40 -8.80
C THR A 90 12.60 1.25 -8.03
N PHE A 91 13.89 1.07 -8.31
CA PHE A 91 14.98 1.74 -7.61
C PHE A 91 15.59 2.89 -8.39
N GLU A 92 15.86 4.00 -7.71
CA GLU A 92 16.60 5.14 -8.28
C GLU A 92 18.10 4.85 -8.42
N ASN A 93 18.69 4.12 -7.46
CA ASN A 93 20.11 3.77 -7.47
C ASN A 93 20.31 2.28 -7.13
N HIS A 94 20.82 1.51 -8.10
CA HIS A 94 21.10 0.09 -7.95
C HIS A 94 22.48 -0.20 -7.34
N GLU A 95 23.42 0.76 -7.34
CA GLU A 95 24.81 0.54 -6.91
C GLU A 95 24.94 0.16 -5.43
N THR A 96 23.94 0.49 -4.61
CA THR A 96 23.90 0.13 -3.19
C THR A 96 23.04 -1.09 -2.89
N LEU A 97 22.42 -1.68 -3.92
CA LEU A 97 21.53 -2.82 -3.76
C LEU A 97 22.31 -4.12 -3.82
N ARG A 98 21.97 -5.03 -2.93
CA ARG A 98 22.53 -6.38 -2.92
C ARG A 98 21.42 -7.39 -2.78
N MET A 99 21.59 -8.50 -3.46
CA MET A 99 20.62 -9.58 -3.43
C MET A 99 21.30 -10.93 -3.18
N GLN A 100 20.52 -11.94 -2.87
CA GLN A 100 21.02 -13.31 -2.79
C GLN A 100 21.63 -13.75 -4.13
N ALA A 101 22.81 -14.38 -4.10
CA ALA A 101 23.44 -14.87 -5.33
C ALA A 101 22.70 -16.09 -5.92
N SER A 102 22.21 -16.96 -5.06
CA SER A 102 21.42 -18.14 -5.41
C SER A 102 20.60 -18.61 -4.21
N PRO A 103 19.41 -19.20 -4.40
CA PRO A 103 18.64 -19.80 -3.31
C PRO A 103 19.49 -20.76 -2.48
N VAL A 104 19.38 -20.70 -1.16
CA VAL A 104 20.11 -21.57 -0.22
C VAL A 104 19.09 -22.42 0.51
N THR A 105 19.35 -23.72 0.58
CA THR A 105 18.51 -24.65 1.33
C THR A 105 19.38 -25.42 2.31
N GLU A 106 18.96 -25.43 3.56
CA GLU A 106 19.59 -26.15 4.64
C GLU A 106 18.55 -27.05 5.31
N THR A 107 18.97 -28.21 5.79
CA THR A 107 18.05 -29.23 6.34
C THR A 107 18.50 -29.66 7.73
N ALA A 108 17.55 -29.78 8.66
CA ALA A 108 17.79 -30.30 10.00
C ALA A 108 16.66 -31.27 10.37
N GLU A 109 17.00 -32.56 10.48
CA GLU A 109 16.05 -33.65 10.70
C GLU A 109 14.91 -33.66 9.67
N ASP A 110 13.66 -33.43 10.09
CA ASP A 110 12.45 -33.37 9.28
C ASP A 110 12.07 -31.95 8.83
N TYR A 111 12.93 -30.96 9.09
CA TYR A 111 12.75 -29.59 8.64
C TYR A 111 13.73 -29.23 7.50
N SER A 112 13.25 -28.43 6.57
CA SER A 112 14.04 -27.78 5.53
C SER A 112 13.79 -26.28 5.54
N VAL A 113 14.85 -25.49 5.67
CA VAL A 113 14.81 -24.03 5.56
C VAL A 113 15.39 -23.64 4.20
N ARG A 114 14.56 -23.05 3.36
CA ARG A 114 14.95 -22.46 2.10
C ARG A 114 14.89 -20.94 2.21
N VAL A 115 16.01 -20.29 2.00
CA VAL A 115 16.07 -18.84 1.80
C VAL A 115 15.73 -18.59 0.34
N VAL A 116 14.51 -18.10 0.11
CA VAL A 116 13.95 -17.87 -1.23
C VAL A 116 14.56 -16.63 -1.83
N ASN A 117 14.66 -15.58 -1.03
CA ASN A 117 14.98 -14.23 -1.48
C ASN A 117 15.65 -13.46 -0.36
N VAL A 118 16.69 -12.69 -0.70
CA VAL A 118 17.33 -11.73 0.19
C VAL A 118 17.60 -10.44 -0.56
N PHE A 119 17.24 -9.33 0.06
CA PHE A 119 17.45 -8.00 -0.51
C PHE A 119 17.89 -7.00 0.53
N LEU A 120 19.04 -6.39 0.27
CA LEU A 120 19.64 -5.36 1.09
C LEU A 120 19.61 -4.04 0.30
N SER A 121 19.00 -3.03 0.90
CA SER A 121 18.98 -1.66 0.40
C SER A 121 19.62 -0.71 1.41
N ALA A 122 19.66 0.58 1.09
CA ALA A 122 20.09 1.63 2.01
C ALA A 122 19.13 1.80 3.21
N GLU A 123 17.88 1.35 3.09
CA GLU A 123 16.82 1.58 4.07
C GLU A 123 16.59 0.37 4.98
N LYS A 124 16.77 -0.86 4.47
CA LYS A 124 16.49 -2.10 5.22
C LYS A 124 17.10 -3.32 4.55
N LEU A 125 17.00 -4.45 5.24
CA LEU A 125 17.23 -5.78 4.69
C LEU A 125 15.97 -6.62 4.87
N THR A 126 15.53 -7.25 3.78
CA THR A 126 14.40 -8.18 3.76
C THR A 126 14.91 -9.59 3.43
N ILE A 127 14.49 -10.59 4.20
CA ILE A 127 14.80 -12.02 3.97
C ILE A 127 13.49 -12.80 3.92
N GLU A 128 13.24 -13.51 2.82
CA GLU A 128 12.09 -14.39 2.63
C GLU A 128 12.52 -15.84 2.77
N LEU A 129 11.78 -16.57 3.62
CA LEU A 129 12.05 -17.95 3.98
C LEU A 129 10.84 -18.82 3.68
N GLU A 130 11.11 -20.01 3.17
CA GLU A 130 10.20 -21.16 3.16
C GLU A 130 10.74 -22.19 4.14
N ILE A 131 9.95 -22.54 5.15
CA ILE A 131 10.31 -23.55 6.13
C ILE A 131 9.31 -24.70 5.99
N ASN A 132 9.78 -25.81 5.44
CA ASN A 132 9.00 -27.03 5.30
C ASN A 132 9.29 -27.94 6.50
N GLY A 133 8.27 -28.52 7.08
CA GLY A 133 8.37 -29.45 8.20
C GLY A 133 7.08 -30.23 8.43
N PRO A 134 6.97 -30.97 9.54
CA PRO A 134 5.71 -31.56 9.96
C PRO A 134 4.60 -30.51 10.04
N ALA A 135 3.38 -30.89 9.65
CA ALA A 135 2.19 -30.07 9.81
C ALA A 135 1.83 -29.94 11.30
N ASP A 136 2.54 -29.07 12.03
CA ASP A 136 2.22 -28.69 13.40
C ASP A 136 2.38 -27.18 13.64
N ASP A 137 1.57 -26.64 14.54
CA ASP A 137 1.55 -25.20 14.85
C ASP A 137 2.76 -24.74 15.67
N ARG A 138 3.66 -25.65 16.07
CA ARG A 138 4.76 -25.34 16.98
C ARG A 138 5.76 -24.44 16.29
N LEU A 139 6.09 -24.71 15.03
CA LEU A 139 7.01 -23.88 14.25
C LEU A 139 6.49 -22.44 14.13
N TYR A 140 5.22 -22.27 13.77
CA TYR A 140 4.59 -20.95 13.66
C TYR A 140 4.65 -20.22 15.02
N SER A 141 4.23 -20.89 16.09
CA SER A 141 4.31 -20.33 17.45
C SER A 141 5.75 -19.95 17.83
N ALA A 142 6.73 -20.74 17.42
CA ALA A 142 8.15 -20.50 17.69
C ALA A 142 8.63 -19.20 17.05
N LEU A 143 8.39 -19.06 15.76
CA LEU A 143 8.80 -17.90 14.97
C LEU A 143 8.10 -16.63 15.46
N SER A 144 6.83 -16.73 15.89
CA SER A 144 6.12 -15.58 16.47
C SER A 144 6.69 -15.12 17.83
N LYS A 145 7.29 -16.03 18.61
CA LYS A 145 7.89 -15.72 19.92
C LYS A 145 9.31 -15.21 19.77
N ALA A 146 10.11 -15.85 18.91
CA ALA A 146 11.48 -15.47 18.64
C ALA A 146 11.83 -15.80 17.19
N ALA A 147 12.01 -14.75 16.39
CA ALA A 147 12.42 -14.84 15.00
C ALA A 147 13.91 -15.16 14.84
N PRO A 148 14.33 -15.71 13.69
CA PRO A 148 15.74 -15.84 13.32
C PRO A 148 16.49 -14.50 13.37
N GLN A 149 17.77 -14.54 13.74
CA GLN A 149 18.62 -13.36 13.95
C GLN A 149 19.79 -13.37 12.97
N LEU A 150 20.31 -12.20 12.61
CA LEU A 150 21.51 -12.11 11.78
C LEU A 150 22.76 -12.03 12.64
N GLU A 151 23.71 -12.92 12.39
CA GLU A 151 25.03 -12.86 13.00
C GLU A 151 25.94 -11.93 12.18
N THR A 152 26.49 -10.89 12.81
CA THR A 152 27.52 -10.03 12.22
C THR A 152 28.87 -10.73 12.16
N LYS A 153 29.83 -10.18 11.40
CA LYS A 153 31.25 -10.58 11.46
C LYS A 153 31.83 -10.51 12.89
N SER A 154 31.33 -9.61 13.73
CA SER A 154 31.70 -9.50 15.15
C SER A 154 30.99 -10.49 16.09
N LYS A 155 30.24 -11.47 15.55
CA LYS A 155 29.44 -12.46 16.31
C LYS A 155 28.36 -11.84 17.19
N THR A 156 27.93 -10.63 16.87
CA THR A 156 26.74 -10.01 17.48
C THR A 156 25.50 -10.43 16.70
N LEU A 157 24.40 -10.65 17.42
CA LEU A 157 23.12 -11.03 16.82
C LEU A 157 22.22 -9.81 16.68
N VAL A 158 21.75 -9.56 15.46
CA VAL A 158 20.81 -8.50 15.11
C VAL A 158 19.42 -9.12 14.98
N ARG A 159 18.44 -8.58 15.70
CA ARG A 159 17.05 -9.03 15.63
C ARG A 159 16.31 -8.34 14.48
N PRO A 160 15.34 -9.01 13.84
CA PRO A 160 14.45 -8.34 12.90
C PRO A 160 13.57 -7.33 13.66
N MET A 161 13.22 -6.24 13.00
CA MET A 161 12.27 -5.24 13.48
C MET A 161 10.85 -5.78 13.48
N THR A 162 10.50 -6.55 12.44
CA THR A 162 9.21 -7.21 12.32
C THR A 162 9.34 -8.52 11.53
N ILE A 163 8.36 -9.40 11.71
CA ILE A 163 8.25 -10.67 11.02
C ILE A 163 6.83 -10.81 10.45
N GLY A 164 6.73 -11.06 9.15
CA GLY A 164 5.50 -11.54 8.52
C GLY A 164 5.51 -13.06 8.52
N LEU A 165 4.42 -13.70 8.96
CA LEU A 165 4.26 -15.15 8.92
C LEU A 165 3.00 -15.50 8.15
N SER A 166 3.09 -16.52 7.31
CA SER A 166 1.96 -17.19 6.68
C SER A 166 2.23 -18.69 6.62
N TYR A 167 1.19 -19.49 6.43
CA TYR A 167 1.33 -20.93 6.29
C TYR A 167 0.49 -21.43 5.11
N GLU A 168 1.01 -22.46 4.47
CA GLU A 168 0.36 -23.20 3.39
C GLU A 168 0.34 -24.68 3.77
N ASN A 169 -0.48 -25.47 3.06
CA ASN A 169 -0.54 -26.93 3.21
C ASN A 169 -0.77 -27.38 4.66
N GLU A 170 -1.80 -26.81 5.31
CA GLU A 170 -2.19 -27.18 6.69
C GLU A 170 -1.05 -27.00 7.72
N GLY A 171 -0.14 -26.05 7.49
CA GLY A 171 0.95 -25.74 8.42
C GLY A 171 2.26 -26.46 8.11
N ALA A 172 2.30 -27.36 7.11
CA ALA A 172 3.53 -28.04 6.71
C ALA A 172 4.56 -27.10 6.05
N LEU A 173 4.09 -26.01 5.43
CA LEU A 173 4.95 -24.98 4.85
C LEU A 173 4.68 -23.64 5.54
N VAL A 174 5.67 -23.15 6.29
CA VAL A 174 5.63 -21.81 6.87
C VAL A 174 6.45 -20.87 6.01
N LYS A 175 5.83 -19.81 5.51
CA LYS A 175 6.51 -18.71 4.82
C LYS A 175 6.74 -17.58 5.80
N ALA A 176 7.98 -17.10 5.89
CA ALA A 176 8.36 -16.03 6.79
C ALA A 176 9.11 -14.92 6.05
N THR A 177 8.73 -13.67 6.30
CA THR A 177 9.43 -12.48 5.80
C THR A 177 10.01 -11.73 6.98
N LEU A 178 11.34 -11.65 7.03
CA LEU A 178 12.09 -11.00 8.11
C LEU A 178 12.58 -9.63 7.65
N TYR A 179 12.28 -8.60 8.43
CA TYR A 179 12.68 -7.23 8.13
C TYR A 179 13.71 -6.75 9.15
N TYR A 180 14.90 -6.37 8.69
CA TYR A 180 16.01 -5.89 9.51
C TYR A 180 16.28 -4.40 9.22
N PRO A 181 16.84 -3.67 10.20
CA PRO A 181 17.31 -2.31 9.95
C PRO A 181 18.43 -2.31 8.89
N PRO A 182 18.74 -1.16 8.27
CA PRO A 182 19.81 -1.08 7.30
C PRO A 182 21.14 -1.40 7.99
N LEU A 183 21.89 -2.35 7.42
CA LEU A 183 23.05 -2.94 8.07
C LEU A 183 24.38 -2.22 7.76
N GLY A 184 24.32 -1.10 7.02
CA GLY A 184 25.50 -0.38 6.53
C GLY A 184 26.45 -1.27 5.71
N GLN A 185 27.71 -0.86 5.54
CA GLN A 185 28.72 -1.65 4.82
C GLN A 185 29.30 -2.83 5.64
N VAL A 186 28.66 -3.21 6.75
CA VAL A 186 29.19 -4.25 7.67
C VAL A 186 29.11 -5.65 7.05
N TYR A 187 28.20 -5.86 6.10
CA TYR A 187 27.95 -7.15 5.45
C TYR A 187 28.33 -7.07 3.98
N GLN A 188 29.55 -7.52 3.69
CA GLN A 188 30.12 -7.33 2.35
C GLN A 188 29.81 -8.47 1.37
N ASP A 189 29.76 -9.74 1.80
CA ASP A 189 29.63 -10.84 0.83
C ASP A 189 28.69 -11.95 1.30
N GLU A 190 28.37 -12.01 2.59
CA GLU A 190 27.63 -13.12 3.18
C GLU A 190 26.86 -12.66 4.42
N LEU A 191 25.66 -13.19 4.61
CA LEU A 191 24.87 -13.10 5.84
C LEU A 191 24.79 -14.48 6.50
N THR A 192 24.84 -14.54 7.83
CA THR A 192 24.53 -15.77 8.56
C THR A 192 23.26 -15.58 9.34
N LEU A 193 22.20 -16.28 8.95
CA LEU A 193 20.94 -16.33 9.67
C LEU A 193 21.01 -17.41 10.75
N VAL A 194 20.65 -17.08 11.99
CA VAL A 194 20.73 -17.98 13.15
C VAL A 194 19.36 -18.14 13.76
N PHE A 195 18.86 -19.37 13.80
CA PHE A 195 17.60 -19.69 14.46
C PHE A 195 17.81 -19.72 15.98
N PRO A 196 16.94 -19.06 16.77
CA PRO A 196 17.09 -19.02 18.21
C PRO A 196 16.74 -20.36 18.84
N ARG A 197 17.22 -20.57 20.06
CA ARG A 197 16.72 -21.65 20.91
C ARG A 197 15.44 -21.20 21.62
N TRP A 198 14.31 -21.85 21.33
CA TRP A 198 13.03 -21.57 21.98
C TRP A 198 12.93 -22.30 23.31
N ALA A 199 13.18 -21.59 24.41
CA ALA A 199 13.34 -22.17 25.76
C ALA A 199 12.07 -22.84 26.32
N ASP A 200 10.90 -22.42 25.85
CA ASP A 200 9.59 -22.91 26.26
C ASP A 200 9.05 -24.04 25.36
N MET A 201 9.86 -24.52 24.40
CA MET A 201 9.51 -25.66 23.55
C MET A 201 10.18 -26.95 24.03
N ALA A 202 9.37 -27.88 24.52
CA ALA A 202 9.78 -29.23 24.83
C ALA A 202 8.98 -30.22 23.97
N PRO A 203 9.63 -31.07 23.14
CA PRO A 203 11.08 -31.09 22.86
C PRO A 203 11.52 -29.83 22.09
N ALA A 204 12.81 -29.50 22.09
CA ALA A 204 13.33 -28.42 21.25
C ALA A 204 13.08 -28.72 19.77
N LEU A 205 12.78 -27.70 18.96
CA LEU A 205 12.69 -27.88 17.51
C LEU A 205 14.09 -28.17 16.92
N PRO A 206 14.22 -29.06 15.91
CA PRO A 206 15.49 -29.38 15.26
C PRO A 206 16.21 -28.17 14.64
N LEU A 207 15.44 -27.11 14.34
CA LEU A 207 15.96 -25.84 13.83
C LEU A 207 16.71 -25.00 14.89
N ALA A 208 16.66 -25.36 16.18
CA ALA A 208 17.30 -24.56 17.22
C ALA A 208 18.82 -24.43 16.97
N GLU A 209 19.32 -23.19 16.96
CA GLU A 209 20.73 -22.85 16.71
C GLU A 209 21.24 -23.17 15.30
N MET A 210 20.35 -23.56 14.37
CA MET A 210 20.66 -23.72 12.96
C MET A 210 21.21 -22.42 12.37
N ARG A 211 22.27 -22.54 11.57
CA ARG A 211 22.93 -21.42 10.89
C ARG A 211 22.79 -21.59 9.40
N VAL A 212 22.22 -20.59 8.73
CA VAL A 212 22.07 -20.57 7.27
C VAL A 212 22.94 -19.45 6.71
N ASN A 213 23.92 -19.84 5.89
CA ASN A 213 24.84 -18.92 5.24
C ASN A 213 24.28 -18.48 3.89
N ILE A 214 24.17 -17.19 3.67
CA ILE A 214 23.47 -16.59 2.53
C ILE A 214 24.50 -15.74 1.76
N PRO A 215 25.00 -16.21 0.61
CA PRO A 215 25.89 -15.42 -0.21
C PRO A 215 25.12 -14.26 -0.86
N LEU A 216 25.70 -13.06 -0.79
CA LEU A 216 25.19 -11.87 -1.42
C LEU A 216 25.99 -11.56 -2.69
N LYS A 217 25.31 -10.97 -3.68
CA LYS A 217 25.92 -10.34 -4.85
C LYS A 217 25.42 -8.90 -4.99
N ASP A 218 26.24 -8.04 -5.60
CA ASP A 218 25.77 -6.74 -6.05
C ASP A 218 24.71 -6.92 -7.14
N VAL A 219 23.67 -6.09 -7.14
CA VAL A 219 22.67 -6.08 -8.21
C VAL A 219 23.32 -5.52 -9.48
N SER A 220 23.41 -6.33 -10.52
CA SER A 220 23.97 -5.95 -11.80
C SER A 220 22.89 -5.42 -12.75
N SER A 221 23.27 -4.76 -13.84
CA SER A 221 22.31 -4.35 -14.87
C SER A 221 21.59 -5.53 -15.55
N GLU A 222 22.13 -6.75 -15.44
CA GLU A 222 21.47 -7.96 -15.95
C GLU A 222 20.35 -8.45 -15.02
N ASP A 223 20.40 -8.07 -13.75
CA ASP A 223 19.35 -8.37 -12.75
C ASP A 223 18.19 -7.37 -12.83
N LEU A 224 18.41 -6.22 -13.49
CA LEU A 224 17.45 -5.14 -13.59
C LEU A 224 16.61 -5.28 -14.85
N VAL A 225 15.31 -5.07 -14.70
CA VAL A 225 14.36 -5.03 -15.82
C VAL A 225 13.99 -3.59 -16.11
N VAL A 226 14.04 -3.24 -17.40
CA VAL A 226 13.56 -1.93 -17.88
C VAL A 226 12.10 -2.10 -18.29
N PRO A 227 11.21 -1.13 -18.01
CA PRO A 227 9.84 -1.20 -18.47
C PRO A 227 9.79 -1.44 -19.98
N ALA A 228 8.92 -2.34 -20.42
CA ALA A 228 8.67 -2.58 -21.83
C ALA A 228 8.13 -1.28 -22.47
N SER A 229 8.62 -0.95 -23.67
CA SER A 229 8.16 0.23 -24.42
C SER A 229 6.81 -0.06 -25.08
N ILE A 230 5.76 -0.21 -24.26
CA ILE A 230 4.41 -0.58 -24.67
C ILE A 230 3.51 0.67 -24.67
N VAL A 231 2.55 0.70 -25.59
CA VAL A 231 1.45 1.66 -25.53
C VAL A 231 0.54 1.27 -24.37
N LEU A 232 0.60 2.05 -23.29
CA LEU A 232 -0.22 1.80 -22.11
C LEU A 232 -1.70 2.07 -22.39
N PRO A 233 -2.61 1.28 -21.80
CA PRO A 233 -4.04 1.51 -21.94
C PRO A 233 -4.44 2.88 -21.35
N PRO A 234 -5.54 3.48 -21.83
CA PRO A 234 -6.03 4.73 -21.28
C PRO A 234 -6.47 4.57 -19.82
N VAL A 235 -6.32 5.64 -19.05
CA VAL A 235 -6.83 5.75 -17.67
C VAL A 235 -8.35 5.59 -17.69
N GLN A 236 -8.88 4.84 -16.73
CA GLN A 236 -10.33 4.70 -16.55
C GLN A 236 -10.75 5.30 -15.21
N THR A 237 -11.98 5.81 -15.16
CA THR A 237 -12.53 6.47 -13.98
C THR A 237 -13.94 5.97 -13.71
N HIS A 238 -14.24 5.67 -12.46
CA HIS A 238 -15.58 5.30 -11.98
C HIS A 238 -15.75 5.86 -10.57
N ASP A 239 -16.84 6.61 -10.33
CA ASP A 239 -17.15 7.19 -9.02
C ASP A 239 -15.98 7.91 -8.33
N GLN A 240 -15.25 8.73 -9.09
CA GLN A 240 -14.06 9.50 -8.65
C GLN A 240 -12.83 8.65 -8.32
N ILE A 241 -12.89 7.34 -8.53
CA ILE A 241 -11.74 6.45 -8.46
C ILE A 241 -11.16 6.32 -9.86
N THR A 242 -9.87 6.57 -10.02
CA THR A 242 -9.17 6.31 -11.28
C THR A 242 -8.29 5.07 -11.13
N MET A 243 -8.12 4.33 -12.21
CA MET A 243 -7.16 3.24 -12.31
C MET A 243 -6.38 3.38 -13.61
N ARG A 244 -5.07 3.13 -13.55
CA ARG A 244 -4.18 3.08 -14.72
C ARG A 244 -3.13 1.99 -14.56
N ILE A 245 -2.75 1.38 -15.68
CA ILE A 245 -1.52 0.61 -15.77
C ILE A 245 -0.42 1.61 -16.11
N SER A 246 0.44 1.92 -15.14
CA SER A 246 1.49 2.93 -15.34
C SER A 246 2.73 2.36 -15.99
N GLU A 247 3.04 1.09 -15.74
CA GLU A 247 4.22 0.41 -16.26
C GLU A 247 3.96 -1.09 -16.47
N ILE A 248 4.63 -1.66 -17.47
CA ILE A 248 4.62 -3.09 -17.76
C ILE A 248 6.06 -3.56 -17.88
N TYR A 249 6.40 -4.64 -17.19
CA TYR A 249 7.72 -5.25 -17.18
C TYR A 249 7.61 -6.69 -17.66
N THR A 250 8.55 -7.16 -18.47
CA THR A 250 8.63 -8.54 -18.93
C THR A 250 9.97 -9.14 -18.53
N LEU A 251 9.94 -10.29 -17.86
CA LEU A 251 11.12 -11.04 -17.42
C LEU A 251 10.91 -12.54 -17.67
N GLY A 252 11.45 -13.02 -18.78
CA GLY A 252 11.24 -14.41 -19.19
C GLY A 252 9.74 -14.70 -19.35
N PRO A 253 9.19 -15.74 -18.71
CA PRO A 253 7.76 -16.03 -18.80
C PRO A 253 6.89 -15.06 -17.98
N ASP A 254 7.48 -14.25 -17.10
CA ASP A 254 6.74 -13.42 -16.17
C ASP A 254 6.52 -12.01 -16.73
N THR A 255 5.32 -11.48 -16.55
CA THR A 255 4.95 -10.10 -16.83
C THR A 255 4.45 -9.44 -15.55
N PHE A 256 4.98 -8.27 -15.23
CA PHE A 256 4.54 -7.47 -14.08
C PHE A 256 3.85 -6.20 -14.56
N LEU A 257 2.66 -5.93 -14.04
CA LEU A 257 1.88 -4.73 -14.26
C LEU A 257 1.98 -3.87 -13.01
N LYS A 258 2.50 -2.65 -13.14
CA LYS A 258 2.36 -1.63 -12.10
C LYS A 258 1.01 -0.94 -12.29
N VAL A 259 0.10 -1.18 -11.35
CA VAL A 259 -1.27 -0.66 -11.38
C VAL A 259 -1.39 0.43 -10.33
N GLU A 260 -1.84 1.60 -10.73
CA GLU A 260 -2.00 2.75 -9.84
C GLU A 260 -3.47 3.15 -9.76
N PHE A 261 -3.90 3.45 -8.54
CA PHE A 261 -5.25 3.89 -8.24
C PHE A 261 -5.21 5.32 -7.73
N GLU A 262 -6.09 6.20 -8.18
CA GLU A 262 -6.34 7.47 -7.48
C GLU A 262 -7.68 7.35 -6.78
N THR A 263 -7.68 7.40 -5.46
CA THR A 263 -8.87 7.28 -4.63
C THR A 263 -9.35 8.66 -4.15
N PRO A 264 -10.63 8.82 -3.78
CA PRO A 264 -11.15 10.10 -3.31
C PRO A 264 -10.51 10.66 -2.03
N SER A 265 -9.81 9.80 -1.26
CA SER A 265 -8.96 10.21 -0.13
C SER A 265 -7.77 9.26 -0.02
N ALA A 266 -6.61 9.79 0.38
CA ALA A 266 -5.39 9.02 0.62
C ALA A 266 -5.53 7.95 1.73
N ASP A 267 -6.60 8.02 2.53
CA ASP A 267 -6.90 7.03 3.57
C ASP A 267 -7.47 5.72 3.00
N PHE A 268 -7.83 5.68 1.72
CA PHE A 268 -8.32 4.49 1.03
C PHE A 268 -7.24 3.81 0.22
N GLN A 269 -7.15 2.49 0.38
CA GLN A 269 -6.25 1.63 -0.36
C GLN A 269 -7.06 0.58 -1.15
N PRO A 270 -6.69 0.26 -2.40
CA PRO A 270 -7.31 -0.85 -3.12
C PRO A 270 -6.98 -2.16 -2.39
N SER A 271 -7.99 -3.00 -2.14
CA SER A 271 -7.75 -4.34 -1.60
C SER A 271 -6.95 -5.16 -2.61
N PRO A 272 -5.84 -5.82 -2.25
CA PRO A 272 -5.11 -6.68 -3.18
C PRO A 272 -5.96 -7.88 -3.66
N MET A 273 -7.08 -8.16 -2.99
CA MET A 273 -7.92 -9.32 -3.29
C MET A 273 -8.51 -9.34 -4.70
N TRP A 274 -8.68 -8.17 -5.33
CA TRP A 274 -9.26 -8.12 -6.67
C TRP A 274 -8.42 -8.84 -7.72
N ALA A 275 -7.10 -8.94 -7.57
CA ALA A 275 -6.27 -9.61 -8.57
C ALA A 275 -6.53 -11.12 -8.63
N PHE A 276 -6.89 -11.74 -7.51
CA PHE A 276 -7.13 -13.19 -7.48
C PHE A 276 -8.44 -13.61 -8.17
N SER A 277 -9.41 -12.70 -8.30
CA SER A 277 -10.71 -12.99 -8.93
C SER A 277 -10.79 -12.57 -10.39
N ASN A 278 -9.76 -11.89 -10.92
CA ASN A 278 -9.84 -11.17 -12.19
C ASN A 278 -8.63 -11.47 -13.09
N PRO A 279 -8.59 -12.66 -13.73
CA PRO A 279 -7.47 -13.02 -14.59
C PRO A 279 -7.37 -12.08 -15.80
N ILE A 280 -6.15 -11.92 -16.32
CA ILE A 280 -5.97 -11.36 -17.66
C ILE A 280 -6.54 -12.36 -18.66
N THR A 281 -7.20 -11.89 -19.70
CA THR A 281 -7.72 -12.75 -20.78
C THR A 281 -7.12 -12.38 -22.12
N ASP A 282 -6.84 -13.37 -22.97
CA ASP A 282 -6.48 -13.12 -24.37
C ASP A 282 -7.72 -12.90 -25.25
N ALA A 283 -7.50 -12.63 -26.53
CA ALA A 283 -8.56 -12.47 -27.53
C ALA A 283 -9.45 -13.72 -27.72
N GLN A 284 -9.04 -14.90 -27.25
CA GLN A 284 -9.82 -16.14 -27.27
C GLN A 284 -10.58 -16.36 -25.94
N GLY A 285 -10.38 -15.50 -24.95
CA GLY A 285 -10.97 -15.61 -23.62
C GLY A 285 -10.25 -16.60 -22.70
N ASN A 286 -9.02 -17.03 -23.03
CA ASN A 286 -8.24 -17.87 -22.14
C ASN A 286 -7.76 -17.04 -20.93
N PRO A 287 -8.01 -17.48 -19.69
CA PRO A 287 -7.60 -16.75 -18.50
C PRO A 287 -6.14 -17.05 -18.13
N TYR A 288 -5.42 -16.00 -17.72
CA TYR A 288 -4.09 -16.03 -17.16
C TYR A 288 -4.15 -15.55 -15.71
N PRO A 289 -3.79 -16.41 -14.74
CA PRO A 289 -3.92 -16.08 -13.33
C PRO A 289 -2.98 -14.93 -12.96
N LEU A 290 -3.43 -14.11 -12.01
CA LEU A 290 -2.66 -13.03 -11.45
C LEU A 290 -2.23 -13.36 -10.02
N SER A 291 -1.03 -12.94 -9.66
CA SER A 291 -0.58 -12.84 -8.27
C SER A 291 -0.26 -11.38 -7.93
N ILE A 292 -0.53 -10.98 -6.68
CA ILE A 292 0.00 -9.73 -6.15
C ILE A 292 1.41 -9.98 -5.65
N GLU A 293 2.34 -9.20 -6.16
CA GLU A 293 3.72 -9.22 -5.70
C GLU A 293 3.92 -8.16 -4.63
N ASN A 294 4.77 -8.47 -3.66
CA ASN A 294 5.20 -7.47 -2.70
C ASN A 294 5.97 -6.36 -3.45
N CYS A 295 5.55 -5.11 -3.25
CA CYS A 295 6.19 -3.96 -3.87
C CYS A 295 6.50 -2.95 -2.78
N GLU A 296 7.69 -3.09 -2.19
CA GLU A 296 8.07 -2.28 -1.02
C GLU A 296 8.16 -0.78 -1.31
N GLN A 297 8.34 -0.42 -2.59
CA GLN A 297 8.47 0.97 -3.06
C GLN A 297 7.19 1.49 -3.72
N CYS A 298 6.19 0.64 -3.88
CA CYS A 298 4.89 1.08 -4.36
C CYS A 298 4.29 2.04 -3.33
N ALA A 299 3.70 3.14 -3.80
CA ALA A 299 2.87 3.94 -2.92
C ALA A 299 1.65 3.12 -2.44
N ALA A 300 0.99 3.57 -1.37
CA ALA A 300 -0.15 2.85 -0.78
C ALA A 300 -1.32 2.59 -1.75
N ASN A 301 -1.37 3.34 -2.84
CA ASN A 301 -2.36 3.28 -3.91
C ASN A 301 -1.81 2.61 -5.19
N GLU A 302 -0.65 1.99 -5.11
CA GLU A 302 -0.01 1.26 -6.21
C GLU A 302 0.07 -0.22 -5.86
N LEU A 303 -0.17 -1.07 -6.86
CA LEU A 303 -0.07 -2.52 -6.75
C LEU A 303 0.83 -3.04 -7.86
N LEU A 304 1.64 -4.05 -7.54
CA LEU A 304 2.44 -4.78 -8.51
C LEU A 304 1.78 -6.14 -8.73
N VAL A 305 1.30 -6.36 -9.95
CA VAL A 305 0.55 -7.56 -10.32
C VAL A 305 1.39 -8.38 -11.27
N LYS A 306 1.64 -9.64 -10.93
CA LYS A 306 2.36 -10.58 -11.78
C LYS A 306 1.38 -11.48 -12.52
N ALA A 307 1.70 -11.76 -13.78
CA ALA A 307 1.10 -12.78 -14.61
C ALA A 307 2.23 -13.61 -15.24
N THR A 308 1.98 -14.89 -15.51
CA THR A 308 2.97 -15.80 -16.10
C THR A 308 2.44 -16.36 -17.42
N ASP A 309 3.36 -16.58 -18.37
CA ASP A 309 3.12 -17.15 -19.70
C ASP A 309 2.13 -16.35 -20.56
N LEU A 310 2.12 -15.02 -20.43
CA LEU A 310 1.30 -14.16 -21.28
C LEU A 310 1.80 -14.21 -22.74
N PRO A 311 0.91 -14.41 -23.74
CA PRO A 311 1.30 -14.46 -25.13
C PRO A 311 1.72 -13.08 -25.64
N ALA A 312 2.86 -13.03 -26.34
CA ALA A 312 3.27 -11.86 -27.10
C ALA A 312 2.40 -11.67 -28.36
N ASP A 313 2.37 -10.45 -28.90
CA ASP A 313 1.67 -10.09 -30.15
C ASP A 313 0.16 -10.43 -30.17
N THR A 314 -0.47 -10.52 -29.01
CA THR A 314 -1.92 -10.80 -28.87
C THR A 314 -2.55 -9.75 -27.96
N PRO A 315 -3.74 -9.20 -28.31
CA PRO A 315 -4.49 -8.35 -27.41
C PRO A 315 -4.82 -9.07 -26.10
N LEU A 316 -4.43 -8.47 -24.99
CA LEU A 316 -4.70 -8.91 -23.63
C LEU A 316 -5.66 -7.93 -22.96
N THR A 317 -6.58 -8.45 -22.16
CA THR A 317 -7.57 -7.67 -21.42
C THR A 317 -7.46 -7.96 -19.94
N LEU A 318 -7.13 -6.94 -19.14
CA LEU A 318 -7.33 -6.95 -17.69
C LEU A 318 -8.72 -6.39 -17.39
N ALA A 319 -9.65 -7.25 -16.96
CA ALA A 319 -10.99 -6.84 -16.56
C ALA A 319 -11.07 -6.65 -15.05
N LEU A 320 -11.67 -5.56 -14.59
CA LEU A 320 -11.99 -5.34 -13.18
C LEU A 320 -13.49 -5.09 -13.05
N PRO A 321 -14.31 -6.13 -12.80
CA PRO A 321 -15.76 -6.02 -12.62
C PRO A 321 -16.15 -5.52 -11.22
N SER A 322 -15.24 -5.63 -10.25
CA SER A 322 -15.43 -5.08 -8.92
C SER A 322 -14.10 -4.61 -8.32
N LEU A 323 -14.12 -3.47 -7.65
CA LEU A 323 -12.99 -2.93 -6.89
C LEU A 323 -13.39 -2.80 -5.42
N GLU A 324 -12.61 -3.42 -4.54
CA GLU A 324 -12.72 -3.15 -3.11
C GLU A 324 -11.75 -2.05 -2.69
N LEU A 325 -12.25 -1.04 -1.98
CA LEU A 325 -11.44 -0.04 -1.30
C LEU A 325 -11.51 -0.27 0.20
N GLU A 326 -10.36 -0.35 0.83
CA GLU A 326 -10.21 -0.53 2.26
C GLU A 326 -9.76 0.78 2.89
N TYR A 327 -10.48 1.21 3.92
CA TYR A 327 -10.01 2.24 4.83
C TYR A 327 -9.41 1.57 6.06
N TYR A 328 -8.18 1.94 6.42
CA TYR A 328 -7.57 1.58 7.68
C TYR A 328 -7.42 2.81 8.55
N ASN A 329 -7.91 2.73 9.79
CA ASN A 329 -7.61 3.78 10.75
C ASN A 329 -6.10 3.80 11.02
N PRO A 330 -5.38 4.88 10.68
CA PRO A 330 -3.93 4.95 10.84
C PRO A 330 -3.53 4.95 12.31
N VAL A 331 -4.47 5.30 13.21
CA VAL A 331 -4.23 5.28 14.65
C VAL A 331 -4.50 3.89 15.17
N SER A 332 -3.47 3.30 15.78
CA SER A 332 -3.59 2.04 16.48
C SER A 332 -4.66 2.16 17.58
N PRO A 333 -5.52 1.14 17.78
CA PRO A 333 -6.48 1.12 18.91
C PRO A 333 -5.78 1.15 20.28
N TRP A 334 -4.46 0.95 20.30
CA TRP A 334 -3.60 1.03 21.47
C TRP A 334 -2.97 2.40 21.69
N ASP A 335 -3.07 3.32 20.73
CA ASP A 335 -2.54 4.67 20.86
C ASP A 335 -3.44 5.49 21.80
N GLN A 336 -2.82 6.23 22.73
CA GLN A 336 -3.55 7.15 23.61
C GLN A 336 -4.21 8.31 22.84
N LYS A 337 -3.73 8.59 21.62
CA LYS A 337 -4.30 9.59 20.70
C LYS A 337 -5.46 9.04 19.87
N ALA A 338 -5.80 7.75 20.01
CA ALA A 338 -6.94 7.15 19.33
C ALA A 338 -8.21 7.96 19.63
N GLN A 339 -8.86 8.44 18.58
CA GLN A 339 -10.16 9.10 18.70
C GLN A 339 -11.23 8.02 18.77
N TRP A 340 -11.77 7.82 19.97
CA TRP A 340 -12.88 6.91 20.20
C TRP A 340 -14.15 7.43 19.53
N LEU A 341 -14.90 6.52 18.91
CA LEU A 341 -16.21 6.83 18.35
C LEU A 341 -17.17 7.19 19.47
N PHE A 342 -17.24 6.38 20.51
CA PHE A 342 -18.05 6.64 21.69
C PHE A 342 -17.58 5.74 22.83
N GLU A 343 -18.00 6.10 24.04
CA GLU A 343 -17.69 5.38 25.26
C GLU A 343 -19.01 5.06 25.98
N LEU A 344 -19.06 3.89 26.60
CA LEU A 344 -20.21 3.44 27.37
C LEU A 344 -19.80 2.95 28.74
N GLU A 345 -20.47 3.43 29.77
CA GLU A 345 -20.35 2.88 31.11
C GLU A 345 -21.17 1.59 31.21
N ILE A 346 -20.50 0.47 31.44
CA ILE A 346 -21.10 -0.83 31.71
C ILE A 346 -20.97 -1.11 33.20
N ASP A 347 -22.12 -1.24 33.86
CA ASP A 347 -22.20 -1.52 35.29
C ASP A 347 -22.76 -2.93 35.56
N ALA A 348 -22.75 -3.31 36.84
CA ALA A 348 -23.32 -4.57 37.29
C ALA A 348 -24.80 -4.75 36.89
N ALA A 349 -25.57 -3.66 36.76
CA ALA A 349 -26.99 -3.67 36.42
C ALA A 349 -27.27 -3.85 34.91
N THR A 350 -26.27 -3.64 34.05
CA THR A 350 -26.41 -3.77 32.60
C THR A 350 -26.67 -5.24 32.21
N ALA A 351 -27.89 -5.54 31.77
CA ALA A 351 -28.31 -6.89 31.39
C ALA A 351 -28.26 -7.12 29.87
N PRO A 352 -27.98 -8.35 29.40
CA PRO A 352 -28.15 -8.71 27.98
C PRO A 352 -29.52 -8.30 27.45
N GLY A 353 -29.58 -7.83 26.21
CA GLY A 353 -30.75 -7.22 25.57
C GLY A 353 -30.82 -5.70 25.70
N LYS A 354 -29.90 -5.07 26.44
CA LYS A 354 -29.80 -3.60 26.49
C LYS A 354 -29.42 -3.03 25.13
N VAL A 355 -30.12 -1.97 24.72
CA VAL A 355 -29.88 -1.23 23.48
C VAL A 355 -29.64 0.24 23.82
N TRP A 356 -28.66 0.84 23.14
CA TRP A 356 -28.35 2.27 23.19
C TRP A 356 -28.50 2.86 21.79
N ALA A 357 -29.09 4.05 21.70
CA ALA A 357 -29.02 4.85 20.49
C ALA A 357 -27.62 5.47 20.39
N ALA A 358 -26.93 5.25 19.27
CA ALA A 358 -25.63 5.86 19.03
C ALA A 358 -25.79 7.21 18.31
N ASP A 359 -26.62 7.24 17.26
CA ASP A 359 -26.90 8.39 16.39
C ASP A 359 -25.66 9.24 16.07
N LYS A 360 -24.56 8.57 15.73
CA LYS A 360 -23.28 9.22 15.44
C LYS A 360 -22.95 9.12 13.96
N ARG A 361 -22.62 10.26 13.35
CA ARG A 361 -22.12 10.33 11.98
C ARG A 361 -20.61 10.44 11.96
N ILE A 362 -19.97 9.72 11.04
CA ILE A 362 -18.53 9.73 10.80
C ILE A 362 -18.32 10.01 9.32
N ASP A 363 -17.65 11.11 9.01
CA ASP A 363 -17.30 11.49 7.64
C ASP A 363 -15.85 11.10 7.37
N ILE A 364 -15.61 10.36 6.27
CA ILE A 364 -14.31 9.86 5.86
C ILE A 364 -14.17 10.10 4.36
N GLY A 365 -13.49 11.20 4.01
CA GLY A 365 -13.47 11.69 2.64
C GLY A 365 -14.90 11.98 2.13
N PRO A 366 -15.32 11.42 0.99
CA PRO A 366 -16.69 11.60 0.48
C PRO A 366 -17.72 10.67 1.12
N TYR A 367 -17.30 9.76 2.01
CA TYR A 367 -18.17 8.73 2.56
C TYR A 367 -18.64 9.08 3.96
N ASN A 368 -19.87 8.68 4.29
CA ASN A 368 -20.43 8.86 5.62
C ASN A 368 -20.94 7.53 6.18
N LEU A 369 -20.62 7.29 7.44
CA LEU A 369 -21.13 6.19 8.25
C LEU A 369 -22.08 6.76 9.29
N HIS A 370 -23.27 6.19 9.41
CA HIS A 370 -24.23 6.53 10.46
C HIS A 370 -24.39 5.35 11.42
N LEU A 371 -23.80 5.49 12.60
CA LEU A 371 -23.94 4.53 13.67
C LEU A 371 -25.33 4.72 14.28
N GLN A 372 -26.23 3.77 14.02
CA GLN A 372 -27.62 3.87 14.43
C GLN A 372 -27.80 3.42 15.88
N LYS A 373 -27.43 2.17 16.16
CA LYS A 373 -27.66 1.53 17.45
C LYS A 373 -26.49 0.66 17.89
N LEU A 374 -26.37 0.52 19.21
CA LEU A 374 -25.55 -0.50 19.84
C LEU A 374 -26.45 -1.43 20.65
N SER A 375 -26.28 -2.73 20.53
CA SER A 375 -26.94 -3.72 21.39
C SER A 375 -25.92 -4.57 22.13
N TYR A 376 -26.21 -4.84 23.41
CA TYR A 376 -25.46 -5.78 24.23
C TYR A 376 -26.25 -7.08 24.35
N SER A 377 -25.59 -8.21 24.12
CA SER A 377 -26.18 -9.54 24.22
C SER A 377 -25.19 -10.54 24.81
N GLN A 378 -25.65 -11.77 25.03
CA GLN A 378 -24.81 -12.89 25.44
C GLN A 378 -25.06 -14.05 24.46
N ASN A 379 -24.01 -14.63 23.89
CA ASN A 379 -24.15 -15.74 22.96
C ASN A 379 -24.33 -17.09 23.70
N GLU A 380 -24.50 -18.18 22.96
CA GLU A 380 -24.70 -19.53 23.52
C GLU A 380 -23.50 -20.03 24.35
N ALA A 381 -22.29 -19.53 24.04
CA ALA A 381 -21.07 -19.84 24.79
C ALA A 381 -20.94 -19.03 26.09
N GLY A 382 -21.89 -18.14 26.39
CA GLY A 382 -21.85 -17.26 27.55
C GLY A 382 -20.97 -16.02 27.35
N GLU A 383 -20.45 -15.78 26.14
CA GLU A 383 -19.65 -14.61 25.82
C GLU A 383 -20.52 -13.39 25.61
N HIS A 384 -19.97 -12.23 25.95
CA HIS A 384 -20.64 -10.95 25.95
C HIS A 384 -20.39 -10.22 24.64
N VAL A 385 -21.45 -9.99 23.87
CA VAL A 385 -21.37 -9.45 22.51
C VAL A 385 -21.96 -8.05 22.46
N PHE A 386 -21.17 -7.10 21.99
CA PHE A 386 -21.61 -5.77 21.61
C PHE A 386 -21.74 -5.71 20.09
N SER A 387 -22.94 -5.44 19.60
CA SER A 387 -23.22 -5.31 18.17
C SER A 387 -23.51 -3.86 17.83
N VAL A 388 -22.70 -3.27 16.96
CA VAL A 388 -22.88 -1.92 16.43
C VAL A 388 -23.54 -2.02 15.07
N GLU A 389 -24.72 -1.42 14.93
CA GLU A 389 -25.43 -1.31 13.68
C GLU A 389 -25.08 0.01 12.98
N VAL A 390 -24.64 -0.11 11.73
CA VAL A 390 -24.16 0.98 10.92
C VAL A 390 -24.96 1.04 9.63
N GLU A 391 -25.57 2.19 9.39
CA GLU A 391 -26.16 2.56 8.11
C GLU A 391 -25.12 3.33 7.29
N GLY A 392 -25.07 3.06 6.00
CA GLY A 392 -24.15 3.75 5.10
C GLY A 392 -24.64 3.69 3.65
N ASN A 393 -23.87 4.34 2.78
CA ASN A 393 -24.00 4.26 1.32
C ASN A 393 -24.08 2.79 0.81
N PRO A 394 -24.86 2.48 -0.24
CA PRO A 394 -24.95 1.14 -0.82
C PRO A 394 -23.63 0.45 -1.18
N VAL A 395 -22.50 1.16 -1.25
CA VAL A 395 -21.18 0.57 -1.53
C VAL A 395 -20.51 -0.09 -0.33
N TYR A 396 -21.02 0.03 0.91
CA TYR A 396 -20.35 -0.56 2.06
C TYR A 396 -20.56 -2.08 2.12
N ARG A 397 -19.46 -2.84 2.09
CA ARG A 397 -19.45 -4.30 2.23
C ARG A 397 -19.21 -4.77 3.67
N LYS A 398 -18.35 -4.06 4.38
CA LYS A 398 -17.88 -4.45 5.72
C LYS A 398 -17.57 -3.23 6.56
N VAL A 399 -17.86 -3.31 7.86
CA VAL A 399 -17.41 -2.35 8.87
C VAL A 399 -16.86 -3.12 10.07
N MET A 400 -15.70 -2.72 10.55
CA MET A 400 -15.02 -3.32 11.70
C MET A 400 -14.82 -2.23 12.77
N ILE A 401 -15.57 -2.37 13.86
CA ILE A 401 -15.50 -1.54 15.04
C ILE A 401 -14.98 -2.42 16.17
N CYS A 402 -13.84 -2.02 16.73
CA CYS A 402 -13.26 -2.71 17.86
C CYS A 402 -13.70 -2.04 19.16
N ALA A 403 -13.82 -2.84 20.22
CA ALA A 403 -14.10 -2.35 21.55
C ALA A 403 -12.96 -2.68 22.51
N ARG A 404 -12.71 -1.77 23.46
CA ARG A 404 -11.75 -1.93 24.55
C ARG A 404 -12.45 -1.65 25.87
N VAL A 405 -12.18 -2.47 26.89
CA VAL A 405 -12.67 -2.24 28.26
C VAL A 405 -11.55 -1.58 29.07
N ASN A 406 -11.83 -0.41 29.65
CA ASN A 406 -10.86 0.37 30.41
C ASN A 406 -9.55 0.63 29.60
N GLN A 407 -8.42 0.83 30.29
CA GLN A 407 -7.09 0.88 29.66
C GLN A 407 -6.46 -0.51 29.44
N GLU A 408 -7.23 -1.60 29.61
CA GLU A 408 -6.70 -2.95 29.48
C GLU A 408 -6.55 -3.38 28.02
N LEU A 409 -5.61 -4.31 27.79
CA LEU A 409 -5.19 -4.82 26.47
C LEU A 409 -6.19 -5.80 25.82
N THR A 410 -7.43 -5.87 26.28
CA THR A 410 -8.44 -6.77 25.68
C THR A 410 -9.19 -6.00 24.58
N LEU A 411 -8.64 -6.04 23.36
CA LEU A 411 -9.29 -5.55 22.16
C LEU A 411 -10.04 -6.72 21.53
N SER A 412 -11.35 -6.54 21.33
CA SER A 412 -12.14 -7.46 20.55
C SER A 412 -12.59 -6.78 19.27
N CYS A 413 -12.13 -7.31 18.15
CA CYS A 413 -12.57 -6.96 16.81
C CYS A 413 -13.11 -8.25 16.20
N ASP A 414 -14.42 -8.36 16.06
CA ASP A 414 -15.02 -9.45 15.31
C ASP A 414 -15.77 -8.87 14.10
N ASP A 415 -15.56 -9.51 12.96
CA ASP A 415 -16.09 -9.13 11.66
C ASP A 415 -17.58 -9.48 11.51
N GLY A 416 -18.31 -9.58 12.62
CA GLY A 416 -19.76 -9.71 12.71
C GLY A 416 -20.46 -10.37 11.52
N LYS A 417 -21.56 -9.77 11.05
CA LYS A 417 -22.18 -10.14 9.78
C LYS A 417 -21.59 -9.29 8.67
N SER A 418 -20.35 -9.58 8.30
CA SER A 418 -19.83 -9.16 7.01
C SER A 418 -20.58 -9.90 5.90
N TYR A 419 -20.93 -9.22 4.81
CA TYR A 419 -21.40 -9.91 3.61
C TYR A 419 -20.32 -10.89 3.19
N ARG A 420 -20.67 -12.15 2.94
CA ARG A 420 -19.67 -13.12 2.47
C ARG A 420 -19.10 -12.62 1.16
N LEU A 421 -17.84 -12.97 0.91
CA LEU A 421 -17.26 -12.81 -0.42
C LEU A 421 -18.24 -13.43 -1.43
N PHE A 422 -18.59 -12.65 -2.46
CA PHE A 422 -19.55 -12.98 -3.55
C PHE A 422 -21.06 -12.95 -3.24
N GLU A 423 -21.50 -12.61 -2.02
CA GLU A 423 -22.92 -12.30 -1.79
C GLU A 423 -23.25 -10.89 -2.30
N PRO A 424 -24.35 -10.70 -3.05
CA PRO A 424 -24.79 -9.37 -3.45
C PRO A 424 -25.03 -8.48 -2.23
N ILE A 425 -24.52 -7.24 -2.27
CA ILE A 425 -24.79 -6.26 -1.21
C ILE A 425 -26.27 -5.91 -1.25
N ASP A 426 -26.97 -6.13 -0.14
CA ASP A 426 -28.33 -5.63 0.07
C ASP A 426 -28.25 -4.30 0.84
N PRO A 427 -28.36 -3.14 0.16
CA PRO A 427 -28.22 -1.85 0.82
C PRO A 427 -29.37 -1.55 1.80
N SER A 428 -30.42 -2.37 1.85
CA SER A 428 -31.52 -2.23 2.81
C SER A 428 -31.22 -2.87 4.17
N LEU A 429 -30.21 -3.75 4.24
CA LEU A 429 -29.79 -4.36 5.49
C LEU A 429 -28.62 -3.56 6.09
N PRO A 430 -28.70 -3.21 7.38
CA PRO A 430 -27.63 -2.48 8.01
C PRO A 430 -26.42 -3.38 8.26
N LEU A 431 -25.24 -2.78 8.24
CA LEU A 431 -24.00 -3.48 8.57
C LEU A 431 -23.89 -3.65 10.08
N VAL A 432 -23.41 -4.82 10.52
CA VAL A 432 -23.27 -5.12 11.95
C VAL A 432 -21.85 -5.56 12.26
N SER A 433 -21.15 -4.76 13.08
CA SER A 433 -19.85 -5.11 13.66
C SER A 433 -20.04 -5.66 15.07
N ASN A 434 -19.37 -6.76 15.39
CA ASN A 434 -19.44 -7.35 16.72
C ASN A 434 -18.13 -7.14 17.50
N SER A 435 -18.23 -7.02 18.82
CA SER A 435 -17.09 -7.13 19.74
C SER A 435 -17.46 -8.11 20.85
N VAL A 436 -16.70 -9.18 20.97
CA VAL A 436 -16.97 -10.32 21.85
C VAL A 436 -16.00 -10.35 23.03
N PHE A 437 -16.53 -10.45 24.24
CA PHE A 437 -15.75 -10.53 25.47
C PHE A 437 -16.06 -11.83 26.22
N PRO A 438 -15.05 -12.59 26.69
CA PRO A 438 -15.26 -13.84 27.41
C PRO A 438 -15.89 -13.62 28.79
N GLN A 439 -15.76 -12.42 29.35
CA GLN A 439 -16.34 -12.02 30.63
C GLN A 439 -17.08 -10.70 30.46
N LYS A 440 -18.09 -10.47 31.32
CA LYS A 440 -18.85 -9.22 31.30
C LYS A 440 -17.89 -8.06 31.57
N PRO A 441 -17.83 -7.03 30.70
CA PRO A 441 -17.07 -5.82 31.01
C PRO A 441 -17.60 -5.15 32.28
N ASP A 442 -16.70 -4.61 33.09
CA ASP A 442 -17.01 -3.72 34.21
C ASP A 442 -16.24 -2.41 34.02
N GLY A 443 -16.97 -1.30 33.89
CA GLY A 443 -16.42 0.03 33.61
C GLY A 443 -16.66 0.53 32.18
N THR A 444 -15.79 1.44 31.73
CA THR A 444 -15.93 2.13 30.45
C THR A 444 -15.52 1.22 29.29
N VAL A 445 -16.42 1.03 28.33
CA VAL A 445 -16.13 0.37 27.05
C VAL A 445 -16.03 1.44 25.96
N SER A 446 -14.83 1.59 25.39
CA SER A 446 -14.55 2.55 24.32
C SER A 446 -14.52 1.85 22.97
N PHE A 447 -15.20 2.43 21.96
CA PHE A 447 -15.34 1.86 20.61
C PHE A 447 -14.54 2.66 19.60
N ILE A 448 -13.84 2.00 18.68
CA ILE A 448 -13.05 2.64 17.61
C ILE A 448 -13.33 2.00 16.26
N LEU A 449 -13.53 2.83 15.23
CA LEU A 449 -13.58 2.37 13.85
C LEU A 449 -12.17 1.92 13.46
N LYS A 450 -11.99 0.63 13.23
CA LYS A 450 -10.69 0.06 12.85
C LYS A 450 -10.53 0.00 11.35
N GLN A 451 -11.55 -0.49 10.66
CA GLN A 451 -11.55 -0.71 9.22
C GLN A 451 -12.97 -0.60 8.67
N PHE A 452 -13.11 -0.24 7.40
CA PHE A 452 -14.30 -0.60 6.61
C PHE A 452 -13.90 -0.82 5.16
N ILE A 453 -14.71 -1.60 4.46
CA ILE A 453 -14.49 -2.01 3.07
C ILE A 453 -15.67 -1.52 2.24
N LEU A 454 -15.35 -0.81 1.16
CA LEU A 454 -16.26 -0.41 0.10
C LEU A 454 -16.10 -1.36 -1.07
N GLU A 455 -17.18 -1.71 -1.75
CA GLU A 455 -17.15 -2.50 -2.99
C GLU A 455 -17.84 -1.70 -4.10
N TYR A 456 -17.08 -1.41 -5.15
CA TYR A 456 -17.55 -0.77 -6.37
C TYR A 456 -17.79 -1.82 -7.43
N GLN A 457 -18.97 -1.81 -8.05
CA GLN A 457 -19.23 -2.59 -9.25
C GLN A 457 -18.70 -1.81 -10.45
N THR A 458 -17.46 -2.12 -10.83
CA THR A 458 -16.77 -1.47 -11.95
C THR A 458 -17.03 -2.23 -13.25
N HIS A 459 -16.79 -1.61 -14.39
CA HIS A 459 -16.80 -2.29 -15.69
C HIS A 459 -15.50 -1.99 -16.43
N TRP A 460 -14.40 -1.92 -15.69
CA TRP A 460 -13.12 -1.51 -16.27
C TRP A 460 -12.51 -2.65 -17.09
N GLN A 461 -11.95 -2.28 -18.24
CA GLN A 461 -11.31 -3.21 -19.17
C GLN A 461 -10.09 -2.54 -19.78
N PHE A 462 -8.89 -2.98 -19.39
CA PHE A 462 -7.63 -2.43 -19.88
C PHE A 462 -7.08 -3.36 -20.96
N GLU A 463 -7.10 -2.91 -22.21
CA GLU A 463 -6.54 -3.62 -23.36
C GLU A 463 -5.08 -3.23 -23.59
N PHE A 464 -4.18 -4.20 -23.70
CA PHE A 464 -2.76 -3.98 -23.99
C PHE A 464 -2.17 -5.14 -24.80
N GLU A 465 -1.03 -4.91 -25.45
CA GLU A 465 -0.30 -5.92 -26.22
C GLU A 465 1.15 -5.97 -25.75
N LEU A 466 1.66 -7.19 -25.50
CA LEU A 466 3.07 -7.39 -25.20
C LEU A 466 3.90 -7.41 -26.49
N PRO A 467 5.10 -6.80 -26.49
CA PRO A 467 5.94 -6.76 -27.67
C PRO A 467 6.46 -8.17 -28.00
N LYS A 468 6.71 -8.42 -29.28
CA LYS A 468 7.49 -9.58 -29.72
C LYS A 468 8.90 -9.51 -29.17
N GLU A 469 9.34 -10.54 -28.45
CA GLU A 469 10.75 -10.71 -28.04
C GLU A 469 11.70 -10.91 -29.22
#